data_AF-A0A5A8D085-F1
#
_entry.id   AF-A0A5A8D085-F1
#
_cell.length_a   1.000
_cell.length_b   1.000
_cell.length_c   1.000
_cell.angle_alpha   90.00
_cell.angle_beta   90.00
_cell.angle_gamma   90.00
#
_symmetry.space_group_name_H-M   'P 1'
#
loop_
_entity.id
_entity.type
_entity.pdbx_description
1 polymer ?
#
loop_
_entity_poly.entity_id
_entity_poly.type
_entity_poly.pdbx_seq_one_letter_code
_entity_poly.pdbx_strand_id
1 'polypeptide(L)'
;MPAPFAVRLGGGLLASACLLAVVLYAVFTTVTPPLLIIDEASPAWLAALVGYVSLQVFIVVPAPQSFCARLPFGARAAFFAVSAALSAAAGVCFAIYGRPDMTVWSVVLGIVLLLVGATYMGCGLASSASGVDPDKAATEPFHDAEAAADPPRASCCSLSCVGLSWNTCNLVVVLLFIIHLFNGGIVQATGPIAFPPRGSFFDLTLSTGDVQRIHYECVGPKNGTFPVYLADADGSHGLADFWPLQRNLTAAGRRICTYDAPGLGYSDRYYSWQHAEKSTYYRQLIDALGAQGEGSQFIFIAWGGGAEPVYKFALANPTFVAGFVFLDSFSKDVLYQFEAEYNSWSKARMNEYKSADLNGRVLLFTMIRGLAAPWGLLPIFVSNDPKGYAWPERFAEYSWNYHVPKTWTAQWFSLLPEFSAEASLTGLGVFDTRLAALQQVPVLSIVSNRSRADTCNEWTQDCDKAVAQKEFLRANAVSVGNVTGAEQVVYCTESDCALDMPLRKPGFVVDAIMRKWPL
;
A
#
# COMPACT_ATOMS: atom_id res chain seq x y z
N MET A 1 38.59 -24.48 31.51
CA MET A 1 37.78 -24.53 30.27
C MET A 1 36.43 -25.17 30.56
N PRO A 2 35.32 -24.40 30.60
CA PRO A 2 34.08 -24.81 29.91
C PRO A 2 33.20 -23.66 29.34
N ALA A 3 33.49 -22.39 29.65
CA ALA A 3 32.70 -21.22 29.21
C ALA A 3 32.47 -21.10 27.68
N PRO A 4 33.44 -21.40 26.78
CA PRO A 4 33.20 -21.22 25.34
C PRO A 4 32.22 -22.24 24.76
N PHE A 5 32.04 -23.41 25.38
CA PHE A 5 31.09 -24.41 24.89
C PHE A 5 29.64 -24.03 25.23
N ALA A 6 29.39 -23.58 26.47
CA ALA A 6 28.06 -23.15 26.90
C ALA A 6 27.54 -21.93 26.11
N VAL A 7 28.41 -20.96 25.82
CA VAL A 7 28.06 -19.79 24.99
C VAL A 7 27.74 -20.20 23.55
N ARG A 8 28.52 -21.12 22.96
CA ARG A 8 28.26 -21.66 21.62
C ARG A 8 26.95 -22.43 21.55
N LEU A 9 26.68 -23.29 22.54
CA LEU A 9 25.46 -24.07 22.61
C LEU A 9 24.22 -23.19 22.82
N GLY A 10 24.31 -22.22 23.73
CA GLY A 10 23.22 -21.27 23.99
C GLY A 10 22.90 -20.38 22.78
N GLY A 11 23.92 -19.82 22.13
CA GLY A 11 23.76 -19.05 20.90
C GLY A 11 23.15 -19.89 19.77
N GLY A 12 23.56 -21.16 19.67
CA GLY A 12 23.03 -22.08 18.68
C GLY A 12 21.56 -22.42 18.87
N LEU A 13 21.15 -22.76 20.10
CA LEU A 13 19.76 -23.05 20.42
C LEU A 13 18.85 -21.84 20.21
N LEU A 14 19.30 -20.65 20.59
CA LEU A 14 18.56 -19.41 20.39
C LEU A 14 18.32 -19.12 18.90
N ALA A 15 19.38 -19.18 18.09
CA ALA A 15 19.27 -18.89 16.67
C ALA A 15 18.45 -19.95 15.92
N SER A 16 18.55 -21.23 16.29
CA SER A 16 17.65 -22.28 15.76
C SER A 16 16.19 -22.05 16.17
N ALA A 17 15.92 -21.62 17.40
CA ALA A 17 14.57 -21.29 17.85
C ALA A 17 14.00 -20.07 17.11
N CYS A 18 14.81 -19.03 16.87
CA CYS A 18 14.44 -17.87 16.07
C CYS A 18 14.12 -18.27 14.61
N LEU A 19 14.97 -19.09 13.99
CA LEU A 19 14.74 -19.58 12.63
C LEU A 19 13.45 -20.42 12.55
N LEU A 20 13.21 -21.29 13.55
CA LEU A 20 11.99 -22.08 13.61
C LEU A 20 10.76 -21.20 13.79
N ALA A 21 10.80 -20.18 14.67
CA ALA A 21 9.70 -19.23 14.85
C ALA A 21 9.39 -18.45 13.57
N VAL A 22 10.42 -18.05 12.83
CA VAL A 22 10.31 -17.43 11.49
C VAL A 22 9.63 -18.36 10.51
N VAL A 23 10.06 -19.62 10.42
CA VAL A 23 9.47 -20.62 9.52
C VAL A 23 8.03 -20.91 9.92
N LEU A 24 7.74 -21.12 11.21
CA LEU A 24 6.39 -21.39 11.70
C LEU A 24 5.45 -20.23 11.45
N TYR A 25 5.91 -19.00 11.63
CA TYR A 25 5.10 -17.82 11.32
C TYR A 25 4.87 -17.68 9.81
N ALA A 26 5.91 -17.85 8.98
CA ALA A 26 5.77 -17.83 7.53
C ALA A 26 4.78 -18.91 7.05
N VAL A 27 4.88 -20.12 7.61
CA VAL A 27 3.93 -21.22 7.37
C VAL A 27 2.53 -20.85 7.84
N PHE A 28 2.39 -20.28 9.04
CA PHE A 28 1.09 -19.83 9.54
C PHE A 28 0.44 -18.80 8.61
N THR A 29 1.18 -17.77 8.19
CA THR A 29 0.68 -16.73 7.28
C THR A 29 0.41 -17.21 5.86
N THR A 30 1.01 -18.33 5.43
CA THR A 30 0.80 -18.90 4.09
C THR A 30 -0.28 -19.98 4.06
N VAL A 31 -0.43 -20.76 5.13
CA VAL A 31 -1.40 -21.86 5.21
C VAL A 31 -2.76 -21.39 5.71
N THR A 32 -2.80 -20.37 6.57
CA THR A 32 -4.06 -19.70 6.90
C THR A 32 -4.19 -18.48 6.01
N PRO A 33 -5.01 -18.50 4.93
CA PRO A 33 -5.27 -17.29 4.17
C PRO A 33 -5.75 -16.27 5.20
N PRO A 34 -5.08 -15.11 5.30
CA PRO A 34 -5.42 -14.21 6.37
C PRO A 34 -6.87 -13.78 6.12
N LEU A 35 -7.66 -13.78 7.20
CA LEU A 35 -9.04 -13.34 7.14
C LEU A 35 -9.09 -11.94 6.49
N LEU A 36 -8.11 -11.10 6.81
CA LEU A 36 -7.88 -9.77 6.26
C LEU A 36 -6.63 -9.72 5.39
N ILE A 37 -6.67 -8.93 4.33
CA ILE A 37 -5.57 -8.76 3.39
C ILE A 37 -4.61 -7.74 3.94
N ILE A 38 -3.44 -8.23 4.33
CA ILE A 38 -2.34 -7.42 4.83
C ILE A 38 -1.24 -7.33 3.78
N ASP A 39 -0.18 -6.60 4.10
CA ASP A 39 1.07 -6.70 3.37
C ASP A 39 1.92 -7.79 4.04
N GLU A 40 1.85 -9.01 3.51
CA GLU A 40 2.61 -10.18 3.97
C GLU A 40 4.12 -10.07 3.75
N ALA A 41 4.58 -9.19 2.84
CA ALA A 41 6.00 -9.04 2.58
C ALA A 41 6.71 -8.35 3.75
N SER A 42 6.08 -7.36 4.38
CA SER A 42 6.64 -6.66 5.53
C SER A 42 7.06 -7.58 6.70
N PRO A 43 6.19 -8.46 7.22
CA PRO A 43 6.61 -9.40 8.25
C PRO A 43 7.59 -10.46 7.72
N ALA A 44 7.52 -10.87 6.45
CA ALA A 44 8.49 -11.79 5.86
C ALA A 44 9.92 -11.20 5.83
N TRP A 45 10.07 -9.91 5.50
CA TRP A 45 11.35 -9.21 5.55
C TRP A 45 11.90 -9.09 6.96
N LEU A 46 11.05 -8.79 7.94
CA LEU A 46 11.47 -8.77 9.34
C LEU A 46 11.93 -10.14 9.82
N ALA A 47 11.19 -11.18 9.46
CA ALA A 47 11.54 -12.55 9.77
C ALA A 47 12.89 -12.96 9.12
N ALA A 48 13.10 -12.58 7.86
CA ALA A 48 14.37 -12.78 7.16
C ALA A 48 15.52 -12.02 7.84
N LEU A 49 15.30 -10.77 8.29
CA LEU A 49 16.30 -10.00 9.02
C LEU A 49 16.63 -10.65 10.37
N VAL A 50 15.64 -11.09 11.12
CA VAL A 50 15.84 -11.81 12.39
C VAL A 50 16.68 -13.06 12.17
N GLY A 51 16.36 -13.85 11.14
CA GLY A 51 17.13 -15.02 10.76
C GLY A 51 18.56 -14.66 10.36
N TYR A 52 18.75 -13.60 9.58
CA TYR A 52 20.06 -13.11 9.16
C TYR A 52 20.93 -12.65 10.34
N VAL A 53 20.40 -11.82 11.24
CA VAL A 53 21.10 -11.35 12.45
C VAL A 53 21.45 -12.53 13.36
N SER A 54 20.55 -13.50 13.48
CA SER A 54 20.80 -14.74 14.25
C SER A 54 21.93 -15.56 13.62
N LEU A 55 21.97 -15.65 12.28
CA LEU A 55 23.04 -16.36 11.56
C LEU A 55 24.42 -15.70 11.76
N GLN A 56 24.47 -14.37 11.86
CA GLN A 56 25.74 -13.66 12.12
C GLN A 56 26.37 -14.07 13.46
N VAL A 57 25.57 -14.46 14.47
CA VAL A 57 26.11 -15.01 15.73
C VAL A 57 26.91 -16.28 15.46
N PHE A 58 26.41 -17.17 14.61
CA PHE A 58 27.10 -18.41 14.27
C PHE A 58 28.39 -18.18 13.48
N ILE A 59 28.43 -17.16 12.63
CA ILE A 59 29.61 -16.87 11.82
C ILE A 59 30.70 -16.21 12.68
N VAL A 60 30.30 -15.35 13.62
CA VAL A 60 31.26 -14.50 14.35
C VAL A 60 31.73 -15.10 15.67
N VAL A 61 30.91 -15.88 16.39
CA VAL A 61 31.32 -16.54 17.64
C VAL A 61 32.50 -17.52 17.47
N PRO A 62 32.64 -18.26 16.34
CA PRO A 62 33.81 -19.13 16.11
C PRO A 62 35.04 -18.39 15.61
N ALA A 63 34.93 -17.13 15.17
CA ALA A 63 36.05 -16.41 14.57
C ALA A 63 37.16 -16.14 15.60
N PRO A 64 38.44 -16.30 15.23
CA PRO A 64 39.57 -16.12 16.14
C PRO A 64 39.56 -14.74 16.82
N GLN A 65 39.87 -14.70 18.12
CA GLN A 65 39.69 -13.52 18.99
C GLN A 65 40.41 -12.24 18.49
N SER A 66 41.50 -12.38 17.73
CA SER A 66 42.21 -11.27 17.08
C SER A 66 41.33 -10.44 16.13
N PHE A 67 40.29 -11.07 15.57
CA PHE A 67 39.29 -10.44 14.71
C PHE A 67 38.30 -9.57 15.50
N CYS A 68 37.99 -9.97 16.73
CA CYS A 68 37.05 -9.25 17.59
C CYS A 68 37.66 -8.00 18.23
N ALA A 69 38.99 -7.89 18.32
CA ALA A 69 39.67 -6.87 19.12
C ALA A 69 39.78 -5.46 18.48
N ARG A 70 39.55 -5.31 17.16
CA ARG A 70 39.86 -4.04 16.44
C ARG A 70 38.75 -2.99 16.40
N LEU A 71 37.49 -3.37 16.61
CA LEU A 71 36.40 -2.41 16.77
C LEU A 71 36.25 -2.10 18.26
N PRO A 72 36.27 -0.82 18.68
CA PRO A 72 36.14 -0.48 20.08
C PRO A 72 34.84 -1.08 20.63
N PHE A 73 34.96 -1.80 21.75
CA PHE A 73 33.84 -2.46 22.44
C PHE A 73 32.61 -1.54 22.55
N GLY A 74 32.83 -0.27 22.88
CA GLY A 74 31.79 0.75 22.98
C GLY A 74 31.00 0.97 21.69
N ALA A 75 31.63 0.92 20.52
CA ALA A 75 30.94 1.12 19.24
C ALA A 75 29.99 -0.04 18.92
N ARG A 76 30.37 -1.28 19.24
CA ARG A 76 29.49 -2.45 19.06
C ARG A 76 28.33 -2.44 20.05
N ALA A 77 28.60 -2.14 21.31
CA ALA A 77 27.56 -1.99 22.32
C ALA A 77 26.55 -0.92 21.91
N ALA A 78 27.05 0.25 21.47
CA ALA A 78 26.21 1.33 20.96
C ALA A 78 25.39 0.90 19.73
N PHE A 79 26.00 0.20 18.77
CA PHE A 79 25.29 -0.30 17.58
C PHE A 79 24.07 -1.16 17.95
N PHE A 80 24.26 -2.18 18.78
CA PHE A 80 23.17 -3.09 19.15
C PHE A 80 22.12 -2.41 20.02
N ALA A 81 22.54 -1.53 20.94
CA ALA A 81 21.62 -0.76 21.77
C ALA A 81 20.75 0.19 20.93
N VAL A 82 21.36 0.95 20.01
CA VAL A 82 20.64 1.85 19.09
C VAL A 82 19.72 1.07 18.17
N SER A 83 20.21 -0.03 17.59
CA SER A 83 19.42 -0.88 16.69
C SER A 83 18.19 -1.47 17.41
N ALA A 84 18.37 -1.96 18.64
CA ALA A 84 17.28 -2.47 19.45
C ALA A 84 16.28 -1.38 19.85
N ALA A 85 16.78 -0.18 20.21
CA ALA A 85 15.94 0.97 20.54
C ALA A 85 15.10 1.43 19.34
N LEU A 86 15.71 1.52 18.15
CA LEU A 86 15.01 1.85 16.91
C LEU A 86 13.96 0.78 16.55
N SER A 87 14.28 -0.49 16.71
CA SER A 87 13.34 -1.59 16.50
C SER A 87 12.16 -1.52 17.47
N ALA A 88 12.40 -1.26 18.75
CA ALA A 88 11.34 -1.08 19.74
C ALA A 88 10.47 0.15 19.42
N ALA A 89 11.08 1.27 19.03
CA ALA A 89 10.38 2.48 18.62
C ALA A 89 9.52 2.23 17.37
N ALA A 90 10.03 1.49 16.39
CA ALA A 90 9.25 1.05 15.22
C ALA A 90 8.04 0.21 15.65
N GLY A 91 8.22 -0.71 16.61
CA GLY A 91 7.13 -1.49 17.19
C GLY A 91 6.04 -0.62 17.82
N VAL A 92 6.41 0.40 18.59
CA VAL A 92 5.45 1.38 19.14
C VAL A 92 4.71 2.12 18.03
N CYS A 93 5.42 2.58 17.00
CA CYS A 93 4.80 3.24 15.86
C CYS A 93 3.79 2.34 15.13
N PHE A 94 4.13 1.07 14.89
CA PHE A 94 3.21 0.11 14.29
C PHE A 94 2.00 -0.18 15.19
N ALA A 95 2.18 -0.21 16.51
CA ALA A 95 1.08 -0.39 17.45
C ALA A 95 0.10 0.78 17.39
N ILE A 96 0.61 2.02 17.31
CA ILE A 96 -0.22 3.23 17.14
C ILE A 96 -1.04 3.16 15.86
N TYR A 97 -0.46 2.67 14.76
CA TYR A 97 -1.16 2.52 13.48
C TYR A 97 -2.11 1.30 13.42
N GLY A 98 -2.10 0.40 14.42
CA GLY A 98 -2.93 -0.81 14.41
C GLY A 98 -2.35 -1.94 13.54
N ARG A 99 -1.03 -2.13 13.54
CA ARG A 99 -0.31 -3.25 12.92
C ARG A 99 0.32 -4.16 13.99
N PRO A 100 -0.49 -5.02 14.64
CA PRO A 100 0.02 -5.90 15.70
C PRO A 100 1.06 -6.90 15.18
N ASP A 101 0.93 -7.35 13.94
CA ASP A 101 1.91 -8.20 13.25
C ASP A 101 3.30 -7.57 13.19
N MET A 102 3.38 -6.32 12.72
CA MET A 102 4.64 -5.58 12.63
C MET A 102 5.19 -5.18 13.99
N THR A 103 4.29 -4.91 14.95
CA THR A 103 4.65 -4.62 16.34
C THR A 103 5.40 -5.79 16.96
N VAL A 104 4.82 -7.00 16.87
CA VAL A 104 5.43 -8.22 17.41
C VAL A 104 6.81 -8.46 16.78
N TRP A 105 6.92 -8.38 15.46
CA TRP A 105 8.19 -8.61 14.78
C TRP A 105 9.27 -7.58 15.12
N SER A 106 8.89 -6.31 15.27
CA SER A 106 9.82 -5.25 15.67
C SER A 106 10.32 -5.44 17.11
N VAL A 107 9.47 -5.94 18.02
CA VAL A 107 9.88 -6.30 19.39
C VAL A 107 10.81 -7.52 19.38
N VAL A 108 10.45 -8.57 18.64
CA VAL A 108 11.30 -9.78 18.50
C VAL A 108 12.68 -9.43 17.96
N LEU A 109 12.75 -8.61 16.91
CA LEU A 109 14.00 -8.14 16.35
C LEU A 109 14.82 -7.36 17.39
N GLY A 110 14.19 -6.47 18.16
CA GLY A 110 14.85 -5.75 19.25
C GLY A 110 15.46 -6.67 20.31
N ILE A 111 14.71 -7.69 20.75
CA ILE A 111 15.20 -8.70 21.70
C ILE A 111 16.39 -9.47 21.12
N VAL A 112 16.28 -9.92 19.86
CA VAL A 112 17.36 -10.65 19.18
C VAL A 112 18.62 -9.78 19.10
N LEU A 113 18.50 -8.51 18.72
CA LEU A 113 19.63 -7.57 18.68
C LEU A 113 20.30 -7.40 20.04
N LEU A 114 19.53 -7.33 21.13
CA LEU A 114 20.08 -7.26 22.50
C LEU A 114 20.80 -8.55 22.90
N LEU A 115 20.23 -9.71 22.60
CA LEU A 115 20.84 -11.01 22.91
C LEU A 115 22.12 -11.24 22.11
N VAL A 116 22.10 -10.88 20.82
CA VAL A 116 23.29 -10.88 19.96
C VAL A 116 24.33 -9.93 20.55
N GLY A 117 23.97 -8.68 20.83
CA GLY A 117 24.87 -7.69 21.41
C GLY A 117 25.49 -8.13 22.73
N ALA A 118 24.70 -8.73 23.63
CA ALA A 118 25.18 -9.29 24.90
C ALA A 118 26.18 -10.43 24.69
N THR A 119 25.93 -11.30 23.71
CA THR A 119 26.86 -12.38 23.34
C THR A 119 28.19 -11.81 22.84
N TYR A 120 28.14 -10.81 21.95
CA TYR A 120 29.34 -10.12 21.46
C TYR A 120 30.13 -9.46 22.58
N MET A 121 29.46 -8.79 23.50
CA MET A 121 30.09 -8.12 24.64
C MET A 121 30.72 -9.13 25.62
N GLY A 122 30.02 -10.23 25.91
CA GLY A 122 30.51 -11.31 26.76
C GLY A 122 31.77 -11.96 26.22
N CYS A 123 31.84 -12.19 24.90
CA CYS A 123 33.06 -12.68 24.25
C CYS A 123 34.24 -11.70 24.39
N GLY A 124 33.99 -10.40 24.25
CA GLY A 124 35.03 -9.37 24.43
C GLY A 124 35.56 -9.31 25.86
N LEU A 125 34.68 -9.32 26.86
CA LEU A 125 35.07 -9.31 28.28
C LEU A 125 35.86 -10.57 28.66
N ALA A 126 35.44 -11.74 28.17
CA ALA A 126 36.15 -12.99 28.40
C ALA A 126 37.57 -12.97 27.80
N SER A 127 37.76 -12.34 26.64
CA SER A 127 39.11 -12.16 26.06
C SER A 127 39.98 -11.16 26.82
N SER A 128 39.40 -10.08 27.37
CA SER A 128 40.16 -9.13 28.17
C SER A 128 40.56 -9.70 29.54
N ALA A 129 39.73 -10.57 30.11
CA ALA A 129 39.97 -11.17 31.42
C ALA A 129 41.03 -12.29 31.41
N SER A 130 41.35 -12.88 30.25
CA SER A 130 42.35 -13.95 30.17
C SER A 130 43.77 -13.47 30.44
N GLY A 131 44.02 -12.15 30.43
CA GLY A 131 45.33 -11.56 30.74
C GLY A 131 46.45 -11.93 29.77
N VAL A 132 46.13 -12.68 28.71
CA VAL A 132 47.06 -13.02 27.64
C VAL A 132 47.18 -11.78 26.77
N ASP A 133 48.26 -11.04 27.00
CA ASP A 133 48.67 -9.94 26.12
C ASP A 133 48.92 -10.53 24.72
N PRO A 134 48.04 -10.29 23.73
CA PRO A 134 48.14 -10.91 22.43
C PRO A 134 49.44 -10.50 21.71
N ASP A 135 50.03 -9.37 22.10
CA ASP A 135 51.30 -8.89 21.56
C ASP A 135 52.51 -9.62 22.17
N LYS A 136 52.39 -10.16 23.40
CA LYS A 136 53.45 -10.98 24.02
C LYS A 136 53.47 -12.41 23.51
N ALA A 137 52.32 -13.00 23.20
CA ALA A 137 52.27 -14.35 22.65
C ALA A 137 52.86 -14.47 21.22
N ALA A 138 52.96 -13.34 20.50
CA ALA A 138 53.55 -13.29 19.16
C ALA A 138 55.07 -13.05 19.17
N THR A 139 55.66 -12.70 20.32
CA THR A 139 57.06 -12.23 20.41
C THR A 139 57.99 -13.13 21.20
N GLU A 140 57.50 -14.12 21.95
CA GLU A 140 58.39 -15.17 22.47
C GLU A 140 58.87 -16.06 21.31
N PRO A 141 60.17 -16.04 20.97
CA PRO A 141 60.70 -16.94 19.96
C PRO A 141 60.57 -18.36 20.51
N PHE A 142 59.90 -19.22 19.77
CA PHE A 142 60.03 -20.67 19.92
C PHE A 142 61.50 -21.03 19.59
N HIS A 143 62.38 -20.82 20.56
CA HIS A 143 63.73 -21.36 20.53
C HIS A 143 63.57 -22.88 20.66
N ASP A 144 64.13 -23.61 19.69
CA ASP A 144 64.33 -25.07 19.63
C ASP A 144 63.43 -25.91 18.69
N ALA A 145 62.74 -25.31 17.70
CA ALA A 145 62.15 -26.08 16.60
C ALA A 145 62.92 -25.91 15.28
N GLU A 146 63.68 -26.96 14.95
CA GLU A 146 64.42 -27.20 13.71
C GLU A 146 63.64 -26.84 12.42
N ALA A 147 64.19 -25.88 11.67
CA ALA A 147 64.11 -25.64 10.21
C ALA A 147 63.02 -26.33 9.35
N ALA A 148 61.74 -26.25 9.73
CA ALA A 148 60.62 -26.58 8.84
C ALA A 148 60.19 -25.32 8.08
N ALA A 149 60.15 -25.40 6.75
CA ALA A 149 59.84 -24.31 5.82
C ALA A 149 58.67 -23.43 6.31
N ASP A 150 58.95 -22.14 6.54
CA ASP A 150 57.97 -21.14 6.96
C ASP A 150 56.76 -21.16 6.00
N PRO A 151 55.55 -21.57 6.45
CA PRO A 151 54.36 -21.41 5.63
C PRO A 151 54.14 -19.92 5.38
N PRO A 152 53.66 -19.52 4.18
CA PRO A 152 53.57 -18.12 3.79
C PRO A 152 52.64 -17.35 4.73
N ARG A 153 53.22 -16.54 5.63
CA ARG A 153 52.54 -15.65 6.59
C ARG A 153 51.61 -14.61 5.93
N ALA A 154 51.66 -14.47 4.60
CA ALA A 154 50.84 -13.54 3.85
C ALA A 154 49.33 -13.90 3.78
N SER A 155 48.94 -15.16 4.01
CA SER A 155 47.52 -15.58 3.84
C SER A 155 46.61 -15.25 5.02
N CYS A 156 47.14 -15.08 6.24
CA CYS A 156 46.32 -14.81 7.43
C CYS A 156 45.85 -13.34 7.52
N CYS A 157 46.62 -12.40 6.96
CA CYS A 157 46.28 -10.98 6.99
C CYS A 157 45.13 -10.64 6.02
N SER A 158 45.11 -11.29 4.84
CA SER A 158 44.04 -11.08 3.85
C SER A 158 42.69 -11.62 4.32
N LEU A 159 42.64 -12.82 4.91
CA LEU A 159 41.38 -13.37 5.45
C LEU A 159 40.80 -12.51 6.59
N SER A 160 41.65 -11.97 7.45
CA SER A 160 41.23 -11.13 8.58
C SER A 160 40.67 -9.78 8.12
N CYS A 161 41.26 -9.16 7.11
CA CYS A 161 40.74 -7.91 6.54
C CYS A 161 39.41 -8.13 5.80
N VAL A 162 39.29 -9.21 5.02
CA VAL A 162 38.05 -9.53 4.29
C VAL A 162 36.90 -9.78 5.25
N GLY A 163 37.12 -10.55 6.32
CA GLY A 163 36.09 -10.76 7.33
C GLY A 163 35.62 -9.45 7.97
N LEU A 164 36.55 -8.53 8.29
CA LEU A 164 36.25 -7.33 9.08
C LEU A 164 35.41 -6.36 8.25
N SER A 165 35.81 -6.19 6.99
CA SER A 165 35.05 -5.44 6.00
C SER A 165 33.67 -6.07 5.79
N TRP A 166 33.59 -7.39 5.63
CA TRP A 166 32.31 -8.09 5.47
C TRP A 166 31.37 -7.87 6.66
N ASN A 167 31.85 -8.06 7.88
CA ASN A 167 31.04 -7.85 9.09
C ASN A 167 30.61 -6.39 9.24
N THR A 168 31.51 -5.44 8.96
CA THR A 168 31.18 -4.01 9.02
C THR A 168 30.11 -3.65 7.99
N CYS A 169 30.26 -4.11 6.74
CA CYS A 169 29.25 -3.94 5.69
C CYS A 169 27.90 -4.54 6.10
N ASN A 170 27.90 -5.74 6.69
CA ASN A 170 26.68 -6.38 7.17
C ASN A 170 26.00 -5.58 8.28
N LEU A 171 26.74 -5.09 9.27
CA LEU A 171 26.18 -4.25 10.33
C LEU A 171 25.59 -2.95 9.77
N VAL A 172 26.26 -2.34 8.79
CA VAL A 172 25.73 -1.16 8.09
C VAL A 172 24.42 -1.50 7.37
N VAL A 173 24.35 -2.61 6.65
CA VAL A 173 23.11 -3.06 5.97
C VAL A 173 21.98 -3.32 6.97
N VAL A 174 22.26 -3.99 8.09
CA VAL A 174 21.27 -4.22 9.15
C VAL A 174 20.78 -2.89 9.73
N LEU A 175 21.67 -1.94 10.01
CA LEU A 175 21.28 -0.64 10.52
C LEU A 175 20.44 0.15 9.52
N LEU A 176 20.83 0.16 8.24
CA LEU A 176 20.03 0.81 7.18
C LEU A 176 18.63 0.20 7.13
N PHE A 177 18.52 -1.13 7.19
CA PHE A 177 17.22 -1.79 7.24
C PHE A 177 16.40 -1.35 8.45
N ILE A 178 17.00 -1.29 9.64
CA ILE A 178 16.31 -0.86 10.87
C ILE A 178 15.87 0.61 10.79
N ILE A 179 16.69 1.48 10.19
CA ILE A 179 16.33 2.88 9.93
C ILE A 179 15.13 2.93 8.99
N HIS A 180 15.13 2.14 7.92
CA HIS A 180 14.03 2.07 6.95
C HIS A 180 12.75 1.52 7.57
N LEU A 181 12.85 0.47 8.40
CA LEU A 181 11.75 -0.07 9.19
C LEU A 181 11.17 0.98 10.13
N PHE A 182 12.04 1.69 10.86
CA PHE A 182 11.64 2.75 11.76
C PHE A 182 10.97 3.90 11.02
N ASN A 183 11.51 4.31 9.86
CA ASN A 183 10.88 5.31 9.01
C ASN A 183 9.49 4.86 8.52
N GLY A 184 9.36 3.60 8.09
CA GLY A 184 8.07 3.00 7.72
C GLY A 184 7.07 2.97 8.88
N GLY A 185 7.55 2.71 10.10
CA GLY A 185 6.78 2.83 11.33
C GLY A 185 6.33 4.27 11.59
N ILE A 186 7.25 5.24 11.55
CA ILE A 186 6.96 6.68 11.73
C ILE A 186 5.88 7.11 10.76
N VAL A 187 6.06 6.89 9.45
CA VAL A 187 5.10 7.31 8.41
C VAL A 187 3.70 6.74 8.68
N GLN A 188 3.61 5.49 9.13
CA GLN A 188 2.33 4.88 9.49
C GLN A 188 1.72 5.49 10.77
N ALA A 189 2.53 5.75 11.80
CA ALA A 189 2.07 6.29 13.08
C ALA A 189 1.72 7.79 13.03
N THR A 190 2.48 8.58 12.28
CA THR A 190 2.30 10.03 12.22
C THR A 190 0.99 10.42 11.56
N GLY A 191 0.47 9.60 10.65
CA GLY A 191 -0.81 9.83 10.02
C GLY A 191 -1.96 10.01 11.00
N PRO A 192 -2.37 8.96 11.75
CA PRO A 192 -3.48 9.07 12.70
C PRO A 192 -3.24 10.09 13.83
N ILE A 193 -1.96 10.39 14.15
CA ILE A 193 -1.61 11.41 15.15
C ILE A 193 -1.79 12.82 14.60
N ALA A 194 -1.22 13.11 13.42
CA ALA A 194 -1.23 14.43 12.80
C ALA A 194 -2.58 14.73 12.14
N PHE A 195 -3.24 13.68 11.67
CA PHE A 195 -4.50 13.71 10.94
C PHE A 195 -5.45 12.72 11.61
N PRO A 196 -6.09 13.07 12.74
CA PRO A 196 -7.13 12.22 13.30
C PRO A 196 -8.29 12.07 12.30
N PRO A 197 -8.91 10.87 12.21
CA PRO A 197 -10.00 10.60 11.27
C PRO A 197 -11.16 11.58 11.49
N ARG A 198 -11.65 12.16 10.39
CA ARG A 198 -12.78 13.09 10.38
C ARG A 198 -14.08 12.37 10.08
N GLY A 199 -15.17 12.82 10.69
CA GLY A 199 -16.46 12.18 10.51
C GLY A 199 -16.64 11.09 11.55
N SER A 200 -16.99 9.88 11.13
CA SER A 200 -17.41 8.81 12.03
C SER A 200 -17.08 7.44 11.48
N PHE A 201 -17.26 6.44 12.33
CA PHE A 201 -17.13 5.03 11.96
C PHE A 201 -18.48 4.34 12.17
N PHE A 202 -18.78 3.36 11.32
CA PHE A 202 -19.78 2.34 11.65
C PHE A 202 -19.19 0.96 11.41
N ASP A 203 -19.73 -0.01 12.12
CA ASP A 203 -19.36 -1.42 11.97
C ASP A 203 -20.33 -2.05 10.96
N LEU A 204 -19.78 -2.58 9.88
CA LEU A 204 -20.50 -3.17 8.75
C LEU A 204 -20.54 -4.69 8.90
N THR A 205 -21.71 -5.25 9.21
CA THR A 205 -21.89 -6.70 9.25
C THR A 205 -22.12 -7.23 7.83
N LEU A 206 -21.13 -7.92 7.27
CA LEU A 206 -21.15 -8.50 5.93
C LEU A 206 -22.09 -9.71 5.88
N SER A 207 -22.45 -10.15 4.67
CA SER A 207 -23.32 -11.32 4.46
C SER A 207 -22.75 -12.63 5.02
N THR A 208 -21.43 -12.70 5.24
CA THR A 208 -20.72 -13.81 5.87
C THR A 208 -20.86 -13.82 7.41
N GLY A 209 -21.36 -12.74 8.02
CA GLY A 209 -21.36 -12.51 9.46
C GLY A 209 -20.09 -11.82 9.98
N ASP A 210 -19.08 -11.62 9.13
CA ASP A 210 -17.89 -10.83 9.44
C ASP A 210 -18.26 -9.36 9.69
N VAL A 211 -17.50 -8.67 10.54
CA VAL A 211 -17.71 -7.25 10.86
C VAL A 211 -16.52 -6.42 10.40
N GLN A 212 -16.78 -5.42 9.57
CA GLN A 212 -15.77 -4.52 9.02
C GLN A 212 -16.06 -3.08 9.44
N ARG A 213 -15.11 -2.41 10.09
CA ARG A 213 -15.27 -1.00 10.43
C ARG A 213 -15.02 -0.12 9.21
N ILE A 214 -15.95 0.77 8.90
CA ILE A 214 -15.84 1.70 7.76
C ILE A 214 -15.83 3.14 8.28
N HIS A 215 -14.84 3.90 7.80
CA HIS A 215 -14.70 5.32 8.03
C HIS A 215 -15.48 6.11 6.98
N TYR A 216 -16.25 7.10 7.42
CA TYR A 216 -17.04 7.94 6.54
C TYR A 216 -17.22 9.36 7.09
N GLU A 217 -17.48 10.31 6.20
CA GLU A 217 -17.75 11.70 6.53
C GLU A 217 -18.93 12.21 5.69
N CYS A 218 -20.01 12.63 6.38
CA CYS A 218 -21.18 13.23 5.75
C CYS A 218 -21.33 14.71 6.16
N VAL A 219 -21.23 15.61 5.20
CA VAL A 219 -21.29 17.08 5.40
C VAL A 219 -22.45 17.71 4.63
N GLY A 220 -22.87 18.90 5.06
CA GLY A 220 -24.01 19.63 4.48
C GLY A 220 -25.34 19.43 5.22
N PRO A 221 -26.43 20.07 4.76
CA PRO A 221 -27.69 20.15 5.52
C PRO A 221 -28.39 18.78 5.69
N LYS A 222 -28.60 18.31 6.94
CA LYS A 222 -29.28 17.03 7.25
C LYS A 222 -30.77 16.98 6.91
N ASN A 223 -31.48 18.10 7.07
CA ASN A 223 -32.93 18.16 6.91
C ASN A 223 -33.35 18.56 5.48
N GLY A 224 -32.53 18.23 4.48
CA GLY A 224 -32.89 18.45 3.08
C GLY A 224 -33.97 17.47 2.65
N THR A 225 -34.90 17.93 1.82
CA THR A 225 -35.83 17.05 1.07
C THR A 225 -35.13 16.35 -0.11
N PHE A 226 -33.88 16.70 -0.35
CA PHE A 226 -33.10 16.28 -1.50
C PHE A 226 -32.20 15.07 -1.14
N PRO A 227 -32.09 14.03 -2.00
CA PRO A 227 -31.26 12.85 -1.74
C PRO A 227 -29.80 13.19 -1.43
N VAL A 228 -29.18 12.38 -0.56
CA VAL A 228 -27.77 12.52 -0.21
C VAL A 228 -26.89 12.05 -1.38
N TYR A 229 -25.83 12.78 -1.67
CA TYR A 229 -24.80 12.32 -2.60
C TYR A 229 -23.88 11.32 -1.90
N LEU A 230 -23.57 10.20 -2.52
CA LEU A 230 -22.60 9.23 -2.02
C LEU A 230 -21.47 9.09 -3.03
N ALA A 231 -20.27 9.53 -2.67
CA ALA A 231 -19.12 9.46 -3.58
C ALA A 231 -18.32 8.17 -3.39
N ASP A 232 -17.87 7.62 -4.51
CA ASP A 232 -17.11 6.39 -4.58
C ASP A 232 -16.16 6.37 -5.79
N ALA A 233 -15.09 5.60 -5.71
CA ALA A 233 -14.06 5.51 -6.72
C ALA A 233 -13.54 4.07 -6.86
N ASP A 234 -12.46 3.88 -7.59
CA ASP A 234 -11.82 2.56 -7.66
C ASP A 234 -10.99 2.25 -6.39
N GLY A 235 -10.37 1.07 -6.37
CA GLY A 235 -9.58 0.58 -5.23
C GLY A 235 -8.27 1.35 -4.94
N SER A 236 -8.05 2.49 -5.59
CA SER A 236 -6.90 3.37 -5.38
C SER A 236 -7.25 4.73 -4.79
N HIS A 237 -8.54 5.06 -4.66
CA HIS A 237 -9.01 6.38 -4.27
C HIS A 237 -10.04 6.28 -3.14
N GLY A 238 -9.84 7.08 -2.10
CA GLY A 238 -10.65 7.06 -0.88
C GLY A 238 -11.39 8.36 -0.62
N LEU A 239 -11.75 8.56 0.63
CA LEU A 239 -12.51 9.73 1.09
C LEU A 239 -11.80 11.05 0.72
N ALA A 240 -10.48 11.10 0.93
CA ALA A 240 -9.64 12.29 0.75
C ALA A 240 -9.61 12.83 -0.68
N ASP A 241 -9.85 11.98 -1.68
CA ASP A 241 -9.92 12.38 -3.09
C ASP A 241 -11.14 13.26 -3.39
N PHE A 242 -12.21 13.10 -2.60
CA PHE A 242 -13.49 13.78 -2.79
C PHE A 242 -13.68 15.02 -1.89
N TRP A 243 -12.77 15.30 -0.97
CA TRP A 243 -12.89 16.47 -0.08
C TRP A 243 -13.15 17.80 -0.81
N PRO A 244 -12.47 18.13 -1.94
CA PRO A 244 -12.78 19.37 -2.66
C PRO A 244 -14.21 19.39 -3.21
N LEU A 245 -14.72 18.24 -3.66
CA LEU A 245 -16.11 18.11 -4.10
C LEU A 245 -17.08 18.27 -2.93
N GLN A 246 -16.78 17.64 -1.78
CA GLN A 246 -17.60 17.74 -0.58
C GLN A 246 -17.78 19.19 -0.11
N ARG A 247 -16.67 19.93 -0.06
CA ARG A 247 -16.67 21.35 0.34
C ARG A 247 -17.57 22.18 -0.56
N ASN A 248 -17.48 21.99 -1.88
CA ASN A 248 -18.25 22.79 -2.83
C ASN A 248 -19.73 22.39 -2.88
N LEU A 249 -20.06 21.10 -2.80
CA LEU A 249 -21.47 20.66 -2.70
C LEU A 249 -22.10 21.17 -1.41
N THR A 250 -21.38 21.09 -0.30
CA THR A 250 -21.84 21.64 0.99
C THR A 250 -22.10 23.14 0.90
N ALA A 251 -21.19 23.89 0.26
CA ALA A 251 -21.37 25.33 0.03
C ALA A 251 -22.58 25.64 -0.87
N ALA A 252 -22.93 24.73 -1.79
CA ALA A 252 -24.13 24.79 -2.61
C ALA A 252 -25.41 24.29 -1.89
N GLY A 253 -25.36 24.06 -0.58
CA GLY A 253 -26.51 23.60 0.21
C GLY A 253 -26.87 22.13 0.00
N ARG A 254 -25.95 21.32 -0.51
CA ARG A 254 -26.14 19.88 -0.76
C ARG A 254 -25.49 19.05 0.33
N ARG A 255 -26.09 17.89 0.63
CA ARG A 255 -25.55 16.92 1.58
C ARG A 255 -24.82 15.81 0.84
N ILE A 256 -23.58 15.55 1.24
CA ILE A 256 -22.73 14.53 0.62
C ILE A 256 -22.01 13.71 1.67
N CYS A 257 -22.04 12.39 1.48
CA CYS A 257 -21.27 11.40 2.20
C CYS A 257 -20.13 10.90 1.31
N THR A 258 -18.95 10.80 1.89
CA THR A 258 -17.80 10.09 1.32
C THR A 258 -17.32 9.09 2.35
N TYR A 259 -16.72 8.00 1.89
CA TYR A 259 -16.20 6.97 2.78
C TYR A 259 -14.87 6.45 2.25
N ASP A 260 -14.08 5.88 3.15
CA ASP A 260 -12.95 5.06 2.74
C ASP A 260 -13.47 3.67 2.44
N ALA A 261 -13.37 3.22 1.19
CA ALA A 261 -13.65 1.83 0.86
C ALA A 261 -12.78 0.90 1.72
N PRO A 262 -13.18 -0.37 1.93
CA PRO A 262 -12.34 -1.31 2.65
C PRO A 262 -10.92 -1.34 2.06
N GLY A 263 -9.90 -1.42 2.90
CA GLY A 263 -8.51 -1.34 2.46
C GLY A 263 -7.99 0.06 2.15
N LEU A 264 -8.78 1.13 2.30
CA LEU A 264 -8.34 2.51 2.10
C LEU A 264 -8.47 3.36 3.39
N GLY A 265 -7.75 4.48 3.42
CA GLY A 265 -7.78 5.48 4.49
C GLY A 265 -7.84 4.92 5.91
N TYR A 266 -8.90 5.24 6.65
CA TYR A 266 -9.09 4.78 8.05
C TYR A 266 -10.00 3.56 8.21
N SER A 267 -10.61 3.05 7.13
CA SER A 267 -11.47 1.85 7.18
C SER A 267 -10.69 0.57 7.52
N ASP A 268 -11.36 -0.53 7.81
CA ASP A 268 -10.70 -1.83 7.95
C ASP A 268 -10.19 -2.34 6.59
N ARG A 269 -9.30 -3.34 6.62
CA ARG A 269 -8.76 -3.98 5.41
C ARG A 269 -9.81 -4.87 4.75
N TYR A 270 -9.65 -5.15 3.45
CA TYR A 270 -10.44 -6.17 2.76
C TYR A 270 -10.30 -7.52 3.45
N TYR A 271 -11.38 -8.29 3.42
CA TYR A 271 -11.31 -9.72 3.63
C TYR A 271 -10.76 -10.42 2.39
N SER A 272 -10.01 -11.51 2.56
CA SER A 272 -9.42 -12.24 1.43
C SER A 272 -10.44 -12.68 0.39
N TRP A 273 -11.67 -13.01 0.78
CA TRP A 273 -12.75 -13.41 -0.12
C TRP A 273 -13.40 -12.26 -0.92
N GLN A 274 -13.18 -11.00 -0.55
CA GLN A 274 -13.83 -9.84 -1.19
C GLN A 274 -13.27 -9.50 -2.60
N HIS A 275 -12.27 -10.23 -3.11
CA HIS A 275 -11.71 -9.93 -4.44
C HIS A 275 -12.77 -10.19 -5.50
N ALA A 276 -13.46 -11.33 -5.40
CA ALA A 276 -14.34 -11.82 -6.44
C ALA A 276 -15.47 -10.83 -6.78
N GLU A 277 -15.99 -10.09 -5.79
CA GLU A 277 -17.04 -9.12 -6.03
C GLU A 277 -16.99 -7.97 -5.01
N LYS A 278 -16.49 -6.82 -5.47
CA LYS A 278 -16.37 -5.59 -4.67
C LYS A 278 -17.72 -4.97 -4.35
N SER A 279 -18.79 -5.25 -5.10
CA SER A 279 -20.12 -4.71 -4.82
C SER A 279 -20.85 -5.38 -3.65
N THR A 280 -20.29 -6.44 -3.06
CA THR A 280 -20.92 -7.23 -1.99
C THR A 280 -21.23 -6.45 -0.72
N TYR A 281 -20.62 -5.29 -0.50
CA TYR A 281 -20.77 -4.51 0.73
C TYR A 281 -21.70 -3.27 0.60
N TYR A 282 -22.12 -2.89 -0.61
CA TYR A 282 -22.90 -1.65 -0.80
C TYR A 282 -24.26 -1.72 -0.12
N ARG A 283 -24.90 -2.88 -0.13
CA ARG A 283 -26.21 -3.01 0.52
C ARG A 283 -26.13 -2.66 2.00
N GLN A 284 -25.17 -3.27 2.69
CA GLN A 284 -24.91 -3.05 4.10
C GLN A 284 -24.44 -1.61 4.34
N LEU A 285 -23.64 -1.03 3.43
CA LEU A 285 -23.17 0.35 3.52
C LEU A 285 -24.36 1.32 3.52
N ILE A 286 -25.26 1.15 2.56
CA ILE A 286 -26.46 1.98 2.41
C ILE A 286 -27.40 1.82 3.61
N ASP A 287 -27.62 0.59 4.08
CA ASP A 287 -28.43 0.34 5.28
C ASP A 287 -27.79 0.99 6.53
N ALA A 288 -26.46 0.91 6.67
CA ALA A 288 -25.72 1.54 7.77
C ALA A 288 -25.81 3.07 7.73
N LEU A 289 -25.64 3.69 6.56
CA LEU A 289 -25.84 5.14 6.37
C LEU A 289 -27.30 5.54 6.65
N GLY A 290 -28.27 4.75 6.21
CA GLY A 290 -29.68 4.97 6.53
C GLY A 290 -29.97 4.95 8.02
N ALA A 291 -29.34 4.04 8.78
CA ALA A 291 -29.43 3.99 10.23
C ALA A 291 -28.80 5.22 10.93
N GLN A 292 -27.87 5.92 10.26
CA GLN A 292 -27.32 7.21 10.71
C GLN A 292 -28.19 8.42 10.33
N GLY A 293 -29.33 8.17 9.66
CA GLY A 293 -30.27 9.20 9.23
C GLY A 293 -29.93 9.84 7.88
N GLU A 294 -29.08 9.22 7.06
CA GLU A 294 -28.69 9.73 5.74
C GLU A 294 -29.74 9.43 4.64
N GLY A 295 -30.82 8.73 5.00
CA GLY A 295 -31.86 8.29 4.08
C GLY A 295 -31.56 6.95 3.43
N SER A 296 -32.47 6.50 2.55
CA SER A 296 -32.39 5.20 1.87
C SER A 296 -32.16 5.32 0.37
N GLN A 297 -32.14 6.53 -0.18
CA GLN A 297 -31.92 6.79 -1.60
C GLN A 297 -30.78 7.78 -1.80
N PHE A 298 -29.86 7.44 -2.69
CA PHE A 298 -28.64 8.20 -2.89
C PHE A 298 -28.45 8.58 -4.36
N ILE A 299 -27.85 9.75 -4.59
CA ILE A 299 -27.25 10.06 -5.88
C ILE A 299 -25.79 9.64 -5.81
N PHE A 300 -25.42 8.61 -6.55
CA PHE A 300 -24.05 8.11 -6.51
C PHE A 300 -23.15 8.98 -7.39
N ILE A 301 -22.05 9.46 -6.82
CA ILE A 301 -20.97 10.10 -7.57
C ILE A 301 -19.86 9.08 -7.71
N ALA A 302 -19.67 8.52 -8.90
CA ALA A 302 -18.66 7.50 -9.12
C ALA A 302 -17.58 7.99 -10.07
N TRP A 303 -16.31 7.81 -9.69
CA TRP A 303 -15.17 8.15 -10.54
C TRP A 303 -14.49 6.91 -11.10
N GLY A 304 -14.07 6.99 -12.37
CA GLY A 304 -13.27 5.95 -13.03
C GLY A 304 -13.87 4.54 -12.88
N GLY A 305 -13.11 3.62 -12.28
CA GLY A 305 -13.53 2.24 -12.04
C GLY A 305 -14.60 2.07 -10.95
N GLY A 306 -14.88 3.09 -10.14
CA GLY A 306 -15.94 3.07 -9.11
C GLY A 306 -17.35 3.03 -9.69
N ALA A 307 -17.53 3.40 -10.97
CA ALA A 307 -18.84 3.36 -11.62
C ALA A 307 -19.37 1.94 -11.80
N GLU A 308 -18.50 0.96 -12.06
CA GLU A 308 -18.90 -0.43 -12.27
C GLU A 308 -19.59 -1.05 -11.04
N PRO A 309 -18.99 -1.07 -9.83
CA PRO A 309 -19.62 -1.67 -8.66
C PRO A 309 -20.90 -0.95 -8.23
N VAL A 310 -20.94 0.38 -8.33
CA VAL A 310 -22.13 1.20 -8.07
C VAL A 310 -23.26 0.84 -9.05
N TYR A 311 -22.96 0.71 -10.34
CA TYR A 311 -23.95 0.36 -11.35
C TYR A 311 -24.48 -1.07 -11.15
N LYS A 312 -23.60 -2.04 -10.84
CA LYS A 312 -24.01 -3.41 -10.47
C LYS A 312 -24.94 -3.44 -9.26
N PHE A 313 -24.60 -2.68 -8.22
CA PHE A 313 -25.45 -2.55 -7.03
C PHE A 313 -26.85 -2.02 -7.41
N ALA A 314 -26.89 -0.97 -8.23
CA ALA A 314 -28.13 -0.35 -8.68
C ALA A 314 -29.03 -1.27 -9.51
N LEU A 315 -28.44 -2.11 -10.37
CA LEU A 315 -29.19 -3.12 -11.12
C LEU A 315 -29.94 -4.08 -10.20
N ALA A 316 -29.31 -4.47 -9.09
CA ALA A 316 -29.92 -5.34 -8.09
C ALA A 316 -30.83 -4.58 -7.10
N ASN A 317 -30.64 -3.26 -6.93
CA ASN A 317 -31.27 -2.46 -5.87
C ASN A 317 -31.74 -1.08 -6.40
N PRO A 318 -32.56 -0.99 -7.46
CA PRO A 318 -32.87 0.28 -8.11
C PRO A 318 -33.61 1.27 -7.19
N THR A 319 -34.33 0.78 -6.17
CA THR A 319 -35.05 1.63 -5.21
C THR A 319 -34.14 2.41 -4.27
N PHE A 320 -32.83 2.12 -4.22
CA PHE A 320 -31.85 2.81 -3.37
C PHE A 320 -31.10 3.92 -4.12
N VAL A 321 -31.43 4.13 -5.40
CA VAL A 321 -30.68 4.98 -6.32
C VAL A 321 -31.59 6.09 -6.83
N ALA A 322 -31.30 7.32 -6.43
CA ALA A 322 -31.98 8.52 -6.92
C ALA A 322 -31.33 9.11 -8.19
N GLY A 323 -30.08 8.73 -8.50
CA GLY A 323 -29.37 9.20 -9.68
C GLY A 323 -27.91 8.77 -9.71
N PHE A 324 -27.25 9.04 -10.83
CA PHE A 324 -25.81 8.84 -11.01
C PHE A 324 -25.12 10.09 -11.52
N VAL A 325 -23.94 10.35 -10.98
CA VAL A 325 -22.96 11.29 -11.49
C VAL A 325 -21.69 10.50 -11.79
N PHE A 326 -21.41 10.24 -13.06
CA PHE A 326 -20.19 9.57 -13.48
C PHE A 326 -19.12 10.61 -13.81
N LEU A 327 -17.94 10.48 -13.19
CA LEU A 327 -16.80 11.35 -13.41
C LEU A 327 -15.72 10.52 -14.12
N ASP A 328 -15.43 10.86 -15.38
CA ASP A 328 -14.44 10.13 -16.21
C ASP A 328 -14.54 8.61 -16.06
N SER A 329 -15.77 8.11 -16.06
CA SER A 329 -16.05 6.68 -15.92
C SER A 329 -16.32 6.07 -17.28
N PHE A 330 -15.79 4.88 -17.50
CA PHE A 330 -15.89 4.20 -18.78
C PHE A 330 -16.20 2.71 -18.56
N SER A 331 -16.60 2.03 -19.64
CA SER A 331 -16.74 0.59 -19.61
C SER A 331 -15.42 -0.09 -19.27
N LYS A 332 -15.54 -1.21 -18.56
CA LYS A 332 -14.42 -2.13 -18.38
C LYS A 332 -13.85 -2.50 -19.75
N ASP A 333 -12.52 -2.50 -19.84
CA ASP A 333 -11.74 -2.77 -21.05
C ASP A 333 -11.73 -1.70 -22.15
N VAL A 334 -12.36 -0.53 -21.96
CA VAL A 334 -12.38 0.54 -22.99
C VAL A 334 -10.98 0.90 -23.49
N LEU A 335 -9.98 0.91 -22.62
CA LEU A 335 -8.60 1.24 -22.98
C LEU A 335 -7.96 0.15 -23.84
N TYR A 336 -8.29 -1.12 -23.59
CA TYR A 336 -7.81 -2.24 -24.41
C TYR A 336 -8.54 -2.30 -25.75
N GLN A 337 -9.82 -1.92 -25.79
CA GLN A 337 -10.58 -1.79 -27.03
C GLN A 337 -10.01 -0.68 -27.91
N PHE A 338 -9.66 0.48 -27.33
CA PHE A 338 -8.95 1.54 -28.03
C PHE A 338 -7.65 1.01 -28.67
N GLU A 339 -6.79 0.35 -27.88
CA GLU A 339 -5.53 -0.19 -28.39
C GLU A 339 -5.77 -1.18 -29.52
N ALA A 340 -6.82 -2.02 -29.41
CA ALA A 340 -7.16 -2.95 -30.46
C ALA A 340 -7.63 -2.26 -31.75
N GLU A 341 -8.47 -1.23 -31.64
CA GLU A 341 -8.97 -0.48 -32.80
C GLU A 341 -7.85 0.33 -33.45
N TYR A 342 -7.11 1.10 -32.65
CA TYR A 342 -6.02 1.96 -33.12
C TYR A 342 -4.93 1.16 -33.84
N ASN A 343 -4.57 -0.02 -33.33
CA ASN A 343 -3.54 -0.87 -33.93
C ASN A 343 -4.11 -1.97 -34.86
N SER A 344 -5.43 -1.98 -35.13
CA SER A 344 -6.10 -3.01 -35.92
C SER A 344 -5.83 -4.45 -35.43
N TRP A 345 -5.78 -4.66 -34.12
CA TRP A 345 -5.54 -5.97 -33.51
C TRP A 345 -6.79 -6.85 -33.53
N SER A 346 -6.57 -8.17 -33.65
CA SER A 346 -7.63 -9.15 -33.40
C SER A 346 -8.00 -9.18 -31.91
N LYS A 347 -9.19 -9.68 -31.57
CA LYS A 347 -9.61 -9.90 -30.18
C LYS A 347 -8.61 -10.77 -29.39
N ALA A 348 -8.00 -11.76 -30.05
CA ALA A 348 -6.97 -12.60 -29.43
C ALA A 348 -5.73 -11.79 -29.05
N ARG A 349 -5.26 -10.90 -29.94
CA ARG A 349 -4.11 -10.02 -29.66
C ARG A 349 -4.43 -8.97 -28.60
N MET A 350 -5.63 -8.41 -28.59
CA MET A 350 -6.11 -7.53 -27.51
C MET A 350 -6.07 -8.24 -26.15
N ASN A 351 -6.55 -9.48 -26.08
CA ASN A 351 -6.55 -10.26 -24.83
C ASN A 351 -5.12 -10.61 -24.35
N GLU A 352 -4.20 -10.88 -25.29
CA GLU A 352 -2.79 -11.06 -24.98
C GLU A 352 -2.18 -9.77 -24.40
N TYR A 353 -2.43 -8.63 -25.05
CA TYR A 353 -1.97 -7.32 -24.57
C TYR A 353 -2.56 -6.97 -23.19
N LYS A 354 -3.88 -7.16 -23.02
CA LYS A 354 -4.56 -6.98 -21.72
C LYS A 354 -3.92 -7.83 -20.63
N SER A 355 -3.72 -9.12 -20.90
CA SER A 355 -3.06 -10.02 -19.95
C SER A 355 -1.64 -9.56 -19.62
N ALA A 356 -0.87 -9.10 -20.59
CA ALA A 356 0.49 -8.58 -20.38
C ALA A 356 0.50 -7.28 -19.55
N ASP A 357 -0.36 -6.31 -19.87
CA ASP A 357 -0.49 -5.05 -19.12
C ASP A 357 -0.91 -5.29 -17.67
N LEU A 358 -1.96 -6.10 -17.46
CA LEU A 358 -2.42 -6.45 -16.12
C LEU A 358 -1.30 -7.15 -15.34
N ASN A 359 -0.63 -8.16 -15.92
CA ASN A 359 0.50 -8.83 -15.27
C ASN A 359 1.61 -7.84 -14.89
N GLY A 360 1.91 -6.89 -15.76
CA GLY A 360 2.87 -5.82 -15.48
C GLY A 360 2.47 -4.97 -14.27
N ARG A 361 1.19 -4.58 -14.18
CA ARG A 361 0.66 -3.81 -13.03
C ARG A 361 0.67 -4.62 -11.73
N VAL A 362 0.27 -5.90 -11.77
CA VAL A 362 0.35 -6.78 -10.59
C VAL A 362 1.78 -6.96 -10.15
N LEU A 363 2.72 -7.18 -11.08
CA LEU A 363 4.13 -7.27 -10.76
C LEU A 363 4.64 -5.97 -10.12
N LEU A 364 4.29 -4.81 -10.68
CA LEU A 364 4.65 -3.51 -10.12
C LEU A 364 4.13 -3.37 -8.68
N PHE A 365 2.84 -3.60 -8.44
CA PHE A 365 2.30 -3.50 -7.08
C PHE A 365 2.83 -4.59 -6.14
N THR A 366 3.18 -5.77 -6.66
CA THR A 366 3.88 -6.81 -5.90
C THR A 366 5.28 -6.36 -5.51
N MET A 367 6.00 -5.63 -6.37
CA MET A 367 7.29 -5.03 -6.02
C MET A 367 7.14 -3.88 -5.02
N ILE A 368 6.11 -3.04 -5.16
CA ILE A 368 5.86 -1.94 -4.22
C ILE A 368 5.51 -2.50 -2.82
N ARG A 369 4.60 -3.47 -2.73
CA ARG A 369 4.29 -4.18 -1.47
C ARG A 369 5.49 -4.98 -0.97
N GLY A 370 6.18 -5.66 -1.88
CA GLY A 370 7.30 -6.54 -1.62
C GLY A 370 8.57 -5.85 -1.16
N LEU A 371 8.82 -4.63 -1.63
CA LEU A 371 10.09 -3.92 -1.41
C LEU A 371 9.84 -2.52 -0.85
N ALA A 372 9.00 -1.72 -1.50
CA ALA A 372 8.89 -0.32 -1.10
C ALA A 372 8.21 -0.13 0.27
N ALA A 373 7.14 -0.88 0.55
CA ALA A 373 6.43 -0.81 1.81
C ALA A 373 7.29 -1.24 3.03
N PRO A 374 7.92 -2.43 3.05
CA PRO A 374 8.76 -2.87 4.17
C PRO A 374 9.96 -1.96 4.42
N TRP A 375 10.46 -1.30 3.38
CA TRP A 375 11.64 -0.44 3.43
C TRP A 375 11.29 1.05 3.62
N GLY A 376 10.02 1.40 3.82
CA GLY A 376 9.60 2.80 3.98
C GLY A 376 9.92 3.69 2.77
N LEU A 377 9.94 3.10 1.56
CA LEU A 377 10.26 3.77 0.30
C LEU A 377 9.00 4.18 -0.50
N LEU A 378 7.81 4.01 0.07
CA LEU A 378 6.56 4.45 -0.57
C LEU A 378 6.55 5.92 -1.02
N PRO A 379 7.20 6.88 -0.32
CA PRO A 379 7.27 8.27 -0.78
C PRO A 379 7.95 8.49 -2.13
N ILE A 380 8.68 7.50 -2.67
CA ILE A 380 9.27 7.59 -4.02
C ILE A 380 8.18 7.45 -5.11
N PHE A 381 7.08 6.75 -4.80
CA PHE A 381 5.99 6.45 -5.72
C PHE A 381 4.83 7.43 -5.63
N VAL A 382 4.88 8.36 -4.67
CA VAL A 382 3.81 9.32 -4.40
C VAL A 382 4.32 10.72 -4.68
N SER A 383 3.57 11.50 -5.44
CA SER A 383 3.91 12.90 -5.65
C SER A 383 3.82 13.67 -4.34
N ASN A 384 4.89 14.38 -3.98
CA ASN A 384 4.91 15.31 -2.85
C ASN A 384 4.60 16.76 -3.27
N ASP A 385 4.19 16.97 -4.53
CA ASP A 385 3.85 18.30 -5.03
C ASP A 385 2.38 18.64 -4.74
N PRO A 386 2.08 19.61 -3.86
CA PRO A 386 0.71 20.05 -3.62
C PRO A 386 0.11 20.77 -4.84
N LYS A 387 0.92 21.16 -5.84
CA LYS A 387 0.43 21.84 -7.03
C LYS A 387 -0.64 20.99 -7.72
N GLY A 388 -1.81 21.59 -7.87
CA GLY A 388 -2.97 20.95 -8.48
C GLY A 388 -3.94 20.34 -7.48
N TYR A 389 -3.58 20.12 -6.21
CA TYR A 389 -4.58 19.72 -5.22
C TYR A 389 -5.45 20.92 -4.86
N ALA A 390 -6.77 20.79 -5.06
CA ALA A 390 -7.73 21.86 -4.82
C ALA A 390 -7.87 22.27 -3.34
N TRP A 391 -7.30 21.49 -2.43
CA TRP A 391 -7.35 21.75 -0.99
C TRP A 391 -5.94 21.70 -0.35
N PRO A 392 -5.06 22.68 -0.62
CA PRO A 392 -3.65 22.64 -0.22
C PRO A 392 -3.43 22.37 1.28
N GLU A 393 -4.26 22.95 2.15
CA GLU A 393 -4.17 22.74 3.61
C GLU A 393 -4.46 21.29 4.06
N ARG A 394 -4.98 20.44 3.18
CA ARG A 394 -5.24 19.00 3.41
C ARG A 394 -4.32 18.08 2.61
N PHE A 395 -3.40 18.63 1.81
CA PHE A 395 -2.55 17.82 0.93
C PHE A 395 -1.70 16.80 1.69
N ALA A 396 -1.20 17.17 2.87
CA ALA A 396 -0.37 16.26 3.67
C ALA A 396 -1.15 15.02 4.14
N GLU A 397 -2.41 15.19 4.50
CA GLU A 397 -3.31 14.08 4.88
C GLU A 397 -3.65 13.21 3.67
N TYR A 398 -3.98 13.85 2.54
CA TYR A 398 -4.18 13.15 1.26
C TYR A 398 -2.95 12.32 0.87
N SER A 399 -1.76 12.93 0.86
CA SER A 399 -0.50 12.28 0.50
C SER A 399 -0.15 11.13 1.45
N TRP A 400 -0.41 11.30 2.75
CA TRP A 400 -0.21 10.23 3.73
C TRP A 400 -1.00 8.96 3.41
N ASN A 401 -2.24 9.07 2.93
CA ASN A 401 -3.03 7.89 2.54
C ASN A 401 -2.33 7.04 1.46
N TYR A 402 -1.46 7.63 0.63
CA TYR A 402 -0.66 6.90 -0.36
C TYR A 402 0.72 6.48 0.17
N HIS A 403 1.16 7.01 1.31
CA HIS A 403 2.40 6.61 1.96
C HIS A 403 2.27 5.39 2.88
N VAL A 404 1.08 4.80 2.99
CA VAL A 404 0.85 3.60 3.79
C VAL A 404 0.70 2.35 2.91
N PRO A 405 1.20 1.18 3.36
CA PRO A 405 1.10 -0.07 2.58
C PRO A 405 -0.33 -0.48 2.25
N LYS A 406 -1.29 -0.03 3.07
CA LYS A 406 -2.69 -0.38 3.00
C LYS A 406 -3.32 -0.01 1.64
N THR A 407 -3.07 1.19 1.13
CA THR A 407 -3.56 1.65 -0.18
C THR A 407 -2.98 0.84 -1.33
N TRP A 408 -1.68 0.55 -1.31
CA TRP A 408 -1.04 -0.27 -2.36
C TRP A 408 -1.51 -1.72 -2.34
N THR A 409 -1.80 -2.26 -1.16
CA THR A 409 -2.43 -3.57 -1.01
C THR A 409 -3.86 -3.58 -1.56
N ALA A 410 -4.65 -2.53 -1.31
CA ALA A 410 -5.98 -2.39 -1.90
C ALA A 410 -5.92 -2.30 -3.43
N GLN A 411 -4.97 -1.55 -3.98
CA GLN A 411 -4.75 -1.46 -5.43
C GLN A 411 -4.36 -2.81 -6.04
N TRP A 412 -3.39 -3.50 -5.46
CA TRP A 412 -2.99 -4.85 -5.88
C TRP A 412 -4.19 -5.80 -5.85
N PHE A 413 -4.93 -5.80 -4.74
CA PHE A 413 -6.11 -6.63 -4.56
C PHE A 413 -7.20 -6.32 -5.59
N SER A 414 -7.34 -5.05 -5.93
CA SER A 414 -8.32 -4.58 -6.90
C SER A 414 -8.09 -5.13 -8.31
N LEU A 415 -6.86 -5.55 -8.63
CA LEU A 415 -6.49 -6.12 -9.91
C LEU A 415 -6.65 -7.65 -9.97
N LEU A 416 -6.63 -8.37 -8.85
CA LEU A 416 -6.69 -9.84 -8.85
C LEU A 416 -7.89 -10.44 -9.61
N PRO A 417 -9.11 -9.89 -9.49
CA PRO A 417 -10.29 -10.43 -10.20
C PRO A 417 -10.14 -10.37 -11.71
N GLU A 418 -9.32 -9.43 -12.21
CA GLU A 418 -9.03 -9.29 -13.63
C GLU A 418 -8.24 -10.48 -14.19
N PHE A 419 -7.59 -11.28 -13.32
CA PHE A 419 -6.88 -12.50 -13.70
C PHE A 419 -7.70 -13.77 -13.52
N SER A 420 -8.51 -13.84 -12.46
CA SER A 420 -9.29 -15.05 -12.17
C SER A 420 -10.46 -15.25 -13.13
N ALA A 421 -10.81 -14.23 -13.91
CA ALA A 421 -11.88 -14.31 -14.87
C ALA A 421 -11.46 -15.03 -16.17
N GLU A 422 -11.45 -16.37 -16.15
CA GLU A 422 -12.02 -17.15 -17.26
C GLU A 422 -13.54 -16.87 -17.43
N ALA A 423 -14.14 -16.15 -16.47
CA ALA A 423 -15.50 -15.62 -16.50
C ALA A 423 -15.68 -14.55 -17.60
N SER A 424 -15.90 -15.06 -18.80
CA SER A 424 -16.87 -14.58 -19.78
C SER A 424 -16.69 -13.14 -20.27
N LEU A 425 -15.78 -13.01 -21.22
CA LEU A 425 -15.88 -12.15 -22.40
C LEU A 425 -17.09 -12.50 -23.31
N THR A 426 -18.23 -12.90 -22.75
CA THR A 426 -19.50 -13.04 -23.48
C THR A 426 -20.33 -11.77 -23.28
N GLY A 427 -19.90 -10.70 -23.95
CA GLY A 427 -20.78 -9.87 -24.77
C GLY A 427 -21.79 -8.93 -24.10
N LEU A 428 -21.94 -8.93 -22.78
CA LEU A 428 -22.70 -7.91 -22.08
C LEU A 428 -21.72 -7.05 -21.30
N GLY A 429 -21.33 -5.90 -21.88
CA GLY A 429 -20.62 -4.87 -21.11
C GLY A 429 -21.42 -4.60 -19.84
N VAL A 430 -20.75 -4.39 -18.70
CA VAL A 430 -21.42 -4.21 -17.39
C VAL A 430 -22.48 -3.10 -17.44
N PHE A 431 -22.36 -2.17 -18.40
CA PHE A 431 -23.36 -1.17 -18.75
C PHE A 431 -24.34 -1.64 -19.84
N ASP A 432 -24.83 -2.89 -19.82
CA ASP A 432 -25.83 -3.34 -20.80
C ASP A 432 -27.09 -2.49 -20.64
N THR A 433 -27.33 -1.69 -21.68
CA THR A 433 -28.32 -0.64 -21.79
C THR A 433 -29.75 -1.17 -21.89
N ARG A 434 -29.94 -2.49 -21.91
CA ARG A 434 -31.24 -3.15 -22.06
C ARG A 434 -31.99 -3.41 -20.76
N LEU A 435 -31.44 -3.05 -19.61
CA LEU A 435 -32.12 -3.26 -18.33
C LEU A 435 -33.12 -2.14 -18.07
N ALA A 436 -34.39 -2.41 -18.40
CA ALA A 436 -35.54 -1.53 -18.17
C ALA A 436 -35.60 -0.97 -16.74
N ALA A 437 -35.03 -1.67 -15.76
CA ALA A 437 -35.00 -1.29 -14.36
C ALA A 437 -34.29 0.04 -14.06
N LEU A 438 -33.30 0.46 -14.86
CA LEU A 438 -32.57 1.73 -14.64
C LEU A 438 -32.92 2.83 -15.63
N GLN A 439 -33.84 2.59 -16.58
CA GLN A 439 -34.19 3.59 -17.61
C GLN A 439 -34.75 4.89 -17.03
N GLN A 440 -35.29 4.86 -15.82
CA GLN A 440 -35.86 6.03 -15.14
C GLN A 440 -34.88 6.75 -14.21
N VAL A 441 -33.71 6.17 -13.94
CA VAL A 441 -32.74 6.76 -13.02
C VAL A 441 -31.98 7.88 -13.74
N PRO A 442 -32.02 9.14 -13.25
CA PRO A 442 -31.31 10.24 -13.89
C PRO A 442 -29.80 10.01 -13.86
N VAL A 443 -29.16 10.15 -15.02
CA VAL A 443 -27.70 10.08 -15.18
C VAL A 443 -27.14 11.44 -15.59
N LEU A 444 -25.99 11.79 -15.03
CA LEU A 444 -25.10 12.87 -15.45
C LEU A 444 -23.70 12.27 -15.64
N SER A 445 -23.16 12.29 -16.85
CA SER A 445 -21.79 11.90 -17.14
C SER A 445 -20.96 13.16 -17.37
N ILE A 446 -19.90 13.35 -16.61
CA ILE A 446 -18.96 14.46 -16.76
C ILE A 446 -17.65 13.89 -17.26
N VAL A 447 -17.24 14.33 -18.45
CA VAL A 447 -16.14 13.73 -19.20
C VAL A 447 -15.11 14.80 -19.52
N SER A 448 -13.85 14.49 -19.25
CA SER A 448 -12.73 15.36 -19.60
C SER A 448 -12.60 15.48 -21.11
N ASN A 449 -12.58 16.73 -21.58
CA ASN A 449 -12.44 17.10 -22.98
C ASN A 449 -11.23 18.01 -23.12
N ARG A 450 -10.05 17.41 -22.96
CA ARG A 450 -8.77 18.12 -23.08
C ARG A 450 -8.55 18.57 -24.52
N SER A 451 -7.97 19.76 -24.72
CA SER A 451 -7.64 20.19 -26.06
C SER A 451 -6.52 19.33 -26.64
N ARG A 452 -6.37 19.32 -27.97
CA ARG A 452 -5.23 18.66 -28.63
C ARG A 452 -3.91 19.23 -28.13
N ALA A 453 -3.82 20.55 -27.93
CA ALA A 453 -2.62 21.21 -27.44
C ALA A 453 -2.25 20.71 -26.04
N ASP A 454 -3.23 20.66 -25.12
CA ASP A 454 -2.99 20.19 -23.75
C ASP A 454 -2.60 18.71 -23.73
N THR A 455 -3.29 17.90 -24.54
CA THR A 455 -2.97 16.47 -24.68
C THR A 455 -1.55 16.27 -25.21
N CYS A 456 -1.12 17.04 -26.21
CA CYS A 456 0.26 16.97 -26.73
C CYS A 456 1.31 17.46 -25.71
N ASN A 457 0.96 18.46 -24.89
CA ASN A 457 1.89 19.01 -23.89
C ASN A 457 2.19 17.99 -22.77
N GLU A 458 1.20 17.18 -22.40
CA GLU A 458 1.38 16.11 -21.40
C GLU A 458 2.03 14.86 -22.02
N TRP A 459 1.71 14.52 -23.27
CA TRP A 459 2.12 13.27 -23.93
C TRP A 459 3.05 13.53 -25.13
N THR A 460 4.31 13.83 -24.85
CA THR A 460 5.26 14.26 -25.88
C THR A 460 5.73 13.16 -26.84
N GLN A 461 5.59 11.88 -26.47
CA GLN A 461 6.16 10.77 -27.25
C GLN A 461 5.24 10.28 -28.38
N ASP A 462 3.91 10.43 -28.27
CA ASP A 462 2.94 10.03 -29.29
C ASP A 462 1.62 10.83 -29.15
N CYS A 463 1.66 12.11 -29.54
CA CYS A 463 0.49 12.98 -29.36
C CYS A 463 -0.73 12.49 -30.17
N ASP A 464 -0.53 12.01 -31.40
CA ASP A 464 -1.66 11.58 -32.25
C ASP A 464 -2.43 10.41 -31.63
N LYS A 465 -1.72 9.43 -31.08
CA LYS A 465 -2.34 8.33 -30.34
C LYS A 465 -3.07 8.83 -29.09
N ALA A 466 -2.46 9.73 -28.32
CA ALA A 466 -3.09 10.28 -27.11
C ALA A 466 -4.38 11.05 -27.42
N VAL A 467 -4.40 11.85 -28.48
CA VAL A 467 -5.59 12.55 -28.97
C VAL A 467 -6.67 11.56 -29.41
N ALA A 468 -6.30 10.57 -30.23
CA ALA A 468 -7.23 9.53 -30.67
C ALA A 468 -7.82 8.75 -29.49
N GLN A 469 -7.01 8.45 -28.47
CA GLN A 469 -7.45 7.78 -27.25
C GLN A 469 -8.49 8.62 -26.49
N LYS A 470 -8.25 9.93 -26.32
CA LYS A 470 -9.19 10.82 -25.64
C LYS A 470 -10.50 10.95 -26.41
N GLU A 471 -10.45 11.05 -27.74
CA GLU A 471 -11.65 11.06 -28.58
C GLU A 471 -12.44 9.75 -28.48
N PHE A 472 -11.74 8.61 -28.47
CA PHE A 472 -12.34 7.29 -28.30
C PHE A 472 -13.01 7.14 -26.92
N LEU A 473 -12.31 7.51 -25.85
CA LEU A 473 -12.85 7.50 -24.48
C LEU A 473 -14.08 8.40 -24.36
N ARG A 474 -14.02 9.60 -24.95
CA ARG A 474 -15.15 10.54 -24.98
C ARG A 474 -16.38 9.94 -25.66
N ALA A 475 -16.20 9.28 -26.80
CA ALA A 475 -17.28 8.60 -27.49
C ALA A 475 -17.86 7.43 -26.66
N ASN A 476 -17.00 6.72 -25.93
CA ASN A 476 -17.42 5.57 -25.11
C ASN A 476 -17.97 5.96 -23.73
N ALA A 477 -17.66 7.13 -23.18
CA ALA A 477 -18.26 7.63 -21.94
C ALA A 477 -19.78 7.80 -22.05
N VAL A 478 -20.27 8.14 -23.24
CA VAL A 478 -21.72 8.24 -23.56
C VAL A 478 -22.42 6.88 -23.46
N SER A 479 -21.68 5.78 -23.67
CA SER A 479 -22.26 4.43 -23.59
C SER A 479 -22.54 3.97 -22.15
N VAL A 480 -21.88 4.59 -21.16
CA VAL A 480 -22.06 4.30 -19.74
C VAL A 480 -23.38 4.94 -19.27
N GLY A 481 -24.41 4.10 -19.07
CA GLY A 481 -25.69 4.52 -18.47
C GLY A 481 -26.84 4.80 -19.45
N ASN A 482 -26.78 4.31 -20.70
CA ASN A 482 -27.80 4.54 -21.73
C ASN A 482 -28.13 6.04 -21.91
N VAL A 483 -27.06 6.86 -21.88
CA VAL A 483 -27.17 8.30 -21.98
C VAL A 483 -27.48 8.69 -23.43
N THR A 484 -28.77 8.67 -23.77
CA THR A 484 -29.25 9.00 -25.12
C THR A 484 -29.60 10.47 -25.31
N GLY A 485 -29.68 11.24 -24.21
CA GLY A 485 -29.93 12.68 -24.24
C GLY A 485 -28.63 13.49 -24.17
N ALA A 486 -28.45 14.46 -25.08
CA ALA A 486 -27.31 15.39 -25.06
C ALA A 486 -27.19 16.18 -23.73
N GLU A 487 -28.28 16.34 -22.98
CA GLU A 487 -28.31 17.03 -21.68
C GLU A 487 -27.70 16.22 -20.51
N GLN A 488 -27.37 14.95 -20.75
CA GLN A 488 -26.86 14.03 -19.73
C GLN A 488 -25.34 13.87 -19.79
N VAL A 489 -24.65 14.38 -20.83
CA VAL A 489 -23.18 14.40 -20.90
C VAL A 489 -22.68 15.82 -20.90
N VAL A 490 -21.83 16.14 -19.92
CA VAL A 490 -21.17 17.44 -19.81
C VAL A 490 -19.70 17.24 -20.08
N TYR A 491 -19.24 17.80 -21.19
CA TYR A 491 -17.83 17.86 -21.51
C TYR A 491 -17.20 19.06 -20.79
N CYS A 492 -16.03 18.84 -20.23
CA CYS A 492 -15.34 19.88 -19.50
C CYS A 492 -13.90 20.02 -20.01
N THR A 493 -13.53 21.23 -20.39
CA THR A 493 -12.17 21.50 -20.90
C THR A 493 -11.20 21.68 -19.74
N GLU A 494 -9.89 21.61 -19.96
CA GLU A 494 -8.91 21.79 -18.89
C GLU A 494 -9.01 23.16 -18.21
N SER A 495 -9.47 24.21 -18.91
CA SER A 495 -9.72 25.51 -18.28
C SER A 495 -10.86 25.43 -17.27
N ASP A 496 -11.86 24.60 -17.56
CA ASP A 496 -13.12 24.54 -16.83
C ASP A 496 -13.08 23.49 -15.70
N CYS A 497 -12.50 22.31 -15.96
CA CYS A 497 -12.41 21.20 -15.03
C CYS A 497 -11.04 20.50 -15.08
N ALA A 498 -10.75 19.69 -14.07
CA ALA A 498 -9.67 18.73 -14.07
C ALA A 498 -10.13 17.57 -13.20
N LEU A 499 -10.64 16.52 -13.88
CA LEU A 499 -11.23 15.32 -13.30
C LEU A 499 -10.17 14.29 -12.86
N ASP A 500 -8.91 14.70 -12.78
CA ASP A 500 -7.86 13.90 -12.14
C ASP A 500 -8.28 13.63 -10.68
N MET A 501 -7.83 12.50 -10.12
CA MET A 501 -7.94 12.26 -8.69
C MET A 501 -6.60 12.59 -8.03
N PRO A 502 -6.59 13.50 -7.04
CA PRO A 502 -7.74 14.12 -6.40
C PRO A 502 -8.38 15.24 -7.25
N LEU A 503 -9.69 15.45 -7.11
CA LEU A 503 -10.46 16.39 -7.95
C LEU A 503 -9.92 17.83 -7.84
N ARG A 504 -9.31 18.33 -8.93
CA ARG A 504 -8.56 19.61 -8.92
C ARG A 504 -9.43 20.84 -9.18
N LYS A 505 -10.53 20.70 -9.91
CA LYS A 505 -11.48 21.78 -10.20
C LYS A 505 -12.92 21.38 -9.88
N PRO A 506 -13.26 21.21 -8.58
CA PRO A 506 -14.58 20.77 -8.16
C PRO A 506 -15.73 21.72 -8.52
N GLY A 507 -15.47 23.02 -8.72
CA GLY A 507 -16.51 24.03 -8.99
C GLY A 507 -17.37 23.69 -10.21
N PHE A 508 -16.73 23.37 -11.33
CA PHE A 508 -17.44 22.98 -12.55
C PHE A 508 -18.31 21.72 -12.36
N VAL A 509 -17.79 20.72 -11.65
CA VAL A 509 -18.52 19.49 -11.34
C VAL A 509 -19.77 19.81 -10.53
N VAL A 510 -19.65 20.66 -9.51
CA VAL A 510 -20.80 21.11 -8.71
C VAL A 510 -21.81 21.88 -9.55
N ASP A 511 -21.37 22.81 -10.39
CA ASP A 511 -22.28 23.57 -11.27
C ASP A 511 -23.07 22.66 -12.22
N ALA A 512 -22.40 21.65 -12.78
CA ALA A 512 -23.05 20.64 -13.62
C ALA A 512 -24.08 19.81 -12.83
N ILE A 513 -23.73 19.38 -11.62
CA ILE A 513 -24.65 18.68 -10.72
C ILE A 513 -25.87 19.56 -10.38
N MET A 514 -25.65 20.82 -10.02
CA MET A 514 -26.72 21.74 -9.62
C MET A 514 -27.68 22.09 -10.77
N ARG A 515 -27.20 22.13 -12.02
CA ARG A 515 -28.07 22.27 -13.20
C ARG A 515 -28.95 21.04 -13.41
N LYS A 516 -28.41 19.84 -13.19
CA LYS A 516 -29.15 18.59 -13.36
C LYS A 516 -30.17 18.37 -12.23
N TRP A 517 -29.80 18.75 -11.02
CA TRP A 517 -30.62 18.63 -9.82
C TRP A 517 -30.71 19.99 -9.09
N PRO A 518 -31.61 20.89 -9.51
CA PRO A 518 -31.84 22.17 -8.84
C PRO A 518 -32.49 21.99 -7.46
N LEU A 519 -32.39 23.03 -6.61
CA LEU A 519 -32.94 23.05 -5.25
C LEU A 519 -34.46 23.13 -5.23
#